data_AF-A0A6B3HX15-F1
#
_entry.id   AF-A0A6B3HX15-F1
#
_cell.length_a   1.000
_cell.length_b   1.000
_cell.length_c   1.000
_cell.angle_alpha   90.00
_cell.angle_beta   90.00
_cell.angle_gamma   90.00
#
_symmetry.space_group_name_H-M   'P 1'
#
loop_
_entity.id
_entity.type
_entity.pdbx_description
1 polymer ?
#
loop_
_entity_poly.entity_id
_entity_poly.type
_entity_poly.pdbx_seq_one_letter_code
_entity_poly.pdbx_strand_id
1 'polypeptide(L)'
;MLGLRGVRLGLVIPGLFAMQVRAIAEAAAQRKNAKGDPRPEIMIPLVGTVQELEIVREEADRVIAEVQAATGTDLKLTIGTMIELPRAALTAGQIAEAAQFFSFGTNDLTQTVWGFSRDDVEASFFTAYLEKGIFGVS
;
A
#
# COMPACT_ATOMS: atom_id res chain seq x y z
N MET A 1 -16.23 -0.08 -3.86
CA MET A 1 -14.97 -0.54 -3.23
C MET A 1 -13.96 -1.13 -4.21
N LEU A 2 -14.30 -2.20 -4.96
CA LEU A 2 -13.33 -3.01 -5.73
C LEU A 2 -13.03 -2.53 -7.17
N GLY A 3 -13.05 -1.22 -7.40
CA GLY A 3 -12.89 -0.62 -8.75
C GLY A 3 -11.45 -0.25 -9.12
N LEU A 4 -11.31 0.77 -9.98
CA LEU A 4 -10.04 1.38 -10.38
C LEU A 4 -9.53 2.31 -9.27
N ARG A 5 -8.69 1.78 -8.39
CA ARG A 5 -8.03 2.50 -7.29
C ARG A 5 -6.74 1.79 -6.87
N GLY A 6 -6.01 2.39 -5.92
CA GLY A 6 -4.78 1.83 -5.37
C GLY A 6 -3.74 1.56 -6.45
N VAL A 7 -3.01 0.43 -6.36
CA VAL A 7 -1.98 0.05 -7.34
C VAL A 7 -2.48 0.08 -8.78
N ARG A 8 -3.74 -0.32 -9.02
CA ARG A 8 -4.35 -0.37 -10.35
C ARG A 8 -4.44 1.03 -10.97
N LEU A 9 -4.78 2.04 -10.17
CA LEU A 9 -4.87 3.41 -10.65
C LEU A 9 -3.47 3.94 -11.00
N GLY A 10 -2.48 3.67 -10.16
CA GLY A 10 -1.08 4.07 -10.44
C GLY A 10 -0.52 3.41 -11.70
N LEU A 11 -0.88 2.15 -11.96
CA LEU A 11 -0.49 1.45 -13.20
C LEU A 11 -1.18 2.01 -14.44
N VAL A 12 -2.41 2.51 -14.33
CA VAL A 12 -3.19 3.04 -15.46
C VAL A 12 -2.90 4.51 -15.75
N ILE A 13 -2.55 5.30 -14.73
CA ILE A 13 -2.29 6.74 -14.86
C ILE A 13 -0.79 7.00 -14.78
N PRO A 14 -0.10 7.20 -15.93
CA PRO A 14 1.35 7.35 -15.96
C PRO A 14 1.83 8.50 -15.07
N GLY A 15 2.88 8.24 -14.28
CA GLY A 15 3.52 9.24 -13.44
C GLY A 15 2.78 9.60 -12.16
N LEU A 16 1.61 9.01 -11.87
CA LEU A 16 0.87 9.27 -10.63
C LEU A 16 1.71 8.91 -9.40
N PHE A 17 2.28 7.70 -9.37
CA PHE A 17 3.17 7.29 -8.29
C PHE A 17 4.53 7.98 -8.36
N ALA A 18 5.10 8.18 -9.56
CA ALA A 18 6.35 8.90 -9.70
C ALA A 18 6.32 10.30 -9.07
N MET A 19 5.23 11.05 -9.26
CA MET A 19 5.04 12.37 -8.64
C MET A 19 5.02 12.29 -7.11
N GLN A 20 4.28 11.33 -6.55
CA GLN A 20 4.18 11.15 -5.09
C GLN A 20 5.51 10.70 -4.48
N VAL A 21 6.20 9.74 -5.10
CA VAL A 21 7.51 9.25 -4.67
C VAL A 21 8.54 10.38 -4.71
N ARG A 22 8.54 11.19 -5.78
CA ARG A 22 9.42 12.37 -5.89
C ARG A 22 9.19 13.34 -4.74
N ALA A 23 7.94 13.67 -4.45
CA ALA A 23 7.61 14.59 -3.36
C ALA A 23 8.13 14.09 -1.99
N ILE A 24 7.96 12.79 -1.71
CA ILE A 24 8.48 12.18 -0.47
C ILE A 24 10.02 12.21 -0.45
N ALA A 25 10.66 11.83 -1.56
CA ALA A 25 12.12 11.79 -1.67
C ALA A 25 12.75 13.19 -1.53
N GLU A 26 12.19 14.22 -2.18
CA GLU A 26 12.65 15.60 -2.08
C GLU A 26 12.47 16.15 -0.66
N ALA A 27 11.33 15.88 -0.02
CA ALA A 27 11.10 16.27 1.38
C ALA A 27 12.10 15.58 2.33
N ALA A 28 12.39 14.30 2.11
CA ALA A 28 13.40 13.57 2.88
C ALA A 28 14.80 14.17 2.67
N ALA A 29 15.17 14.51 1.43
CA ALA A 29 16.45 15.15 1.13
C ALA A 29 16.59 16.51 1.84
N GLN A 30 15.56 17.35 1.76
CA GLN A 30 15.52 18.65 2.45
C GLN A 30 15.68 18.49 3.96
N ARG A 31 14.96 17.54 4.58
CA ARG A 31 15.05 17.29 6.02
C ARG A 31 16.44 16.80 6.44
N LYS A 32 17.07 15.94 5.63
CA LYS A 32 18.43 15.44 5.88
C LYS A 32 19.47 16.56 5.74
N ASN A 33 19.36 17.42 4.72
CA ASN A 33 20.23 18.61 4.56
C ASN A 33 20.11 19.59 5.72
N ALA A 34 18.91 19.71 6.29
CA ALA A 34 18.68 20.47 7.51
C ALA A 34 19.03 19.70 8.81
N LYS A 35 19.86 18.66 8.71
CA LYS A 35 20.41 17.84 9.82
C LYS A 35 19.38 17.00 10.59
N GLY A 36 18.28 16.62 9.95
CA GLY A 36 17.33 15.62 10.50
C GLY A 36 17.66 14.19 10.09
N ASP A 37 16.92 13.23 10.66
CA ASP A 37 16.99 11.80 10.33
C ASP A 37 15.60 11.29 9.85
N PRO A 38 15.15 11.68 8.64
CA PRO A 38 13.89 11.16 8.11
C PRO A 38 14.02 9.66 7.78
N ARG A 39 13.01 8.87 8.12
CA ARG A 39 12.90 7.43 7.81
C ARG A 39 11.58 7.15 7.09
N PRO A 40 11.45 7.57 5.82
CA PRO A 40 10.19 7.43 5.10
C PRO A 40 9.99 5.97 4.68
N GLU A 41 8.75 5.50 4.80
CA GLU A 41 8.30 4.21 4.29
C GLU A 41 7.19 4.47 3.28
N ILE A 42 7.35 3.95 2.06
CA ILE A 42 6.37 4.07 0.97
C ILE A 42 5.61 2.76 0.89
N MET A 43 4.28 2.84 0.97
CA MET A 43 3.42 1.67 0.97
C MET A 43 2.48 1.68 -0.24
N ILE A 44 2.51 0.60 -1.02
CA ILE A 44 1.65 0.43 -2.20
C ILE A 44 0.33 -0.27 -1.79
N PRO A 45 -0.84 0.37 -1.99
CA PRO A 45 -2.13 -0.18 -1.59
C PRO A 45 -2.76 -1.09 -2.67
N LEU A 46 -3.66 -1.97 -2.25
CA LEU A 46 -4.49 -2.86 -3.07
C LEU A 46 -3.71 -3.82 -3.98
N VAL A 47 -2.48 -4.15 -3.61
CA VAL A 47 -1.69 -5.15 -4.31
C VAL A 47 -2.37 -6.51 -4.17
N GLY A 48 -2.56 -7.19 -5.30
CA GLY A 48 -3.06 -8.55 -5.39
C GLY A 48 -2.01 -9.53 -5.91
N THR A 49 -1.04 -9.08 -6.70
CA THR A 49 0.04 -9.91 -7.28
C THR A 49 1.42 -9.29 -7.05
N VAL A 50 2.49 -10.11 -7.08
CA VAL A 50 3.87 -9.59 -6.95
C VAL A 50 4.24 -8.68 -8.12
N GLN A 51 3.75 -8.97 -9.33
CA GLN A 51 4.04 -8.18 -10.54
C GLN A 51 3.51 -6.75 -10.44
N GLU A 52 2.33 -6.55 -9.82
CA GLU A 52 1.81 -5.20 -9.55
C GLU A 52 2.77 -4.40 -8.67
N LEU A 53 3.37 -5.04 -7.67
CA LEU A 53 4.34 -4.41 -6.76
C LEU A 53 5.69 -4.16 -7.45
N GLU A 54 6.20 -5.12 -8.22
CA GLU A 54 7.49 -5.01 -8.91
C GLU A 54 7.51 -3.82 -9.88
N ILE A 55 6.48 -3.67 -10.72
CA ILE A 55 6.40 -2.56 -11.69
C ILE A 55 6.43 -1.21 -10.98
N VAL A 56 5.65 -1.07 -9.90
CA VAL A 56 5.57 0.19 -9.14
C VAL A 56 6.86 0.46 -8.38
N ARG A 57 7.49 -0.57 -7.83
CA ARG A 57 8.77 -0.46 -7.15
C ARG A 57 9.87 -0.02 -8.10
N GLU A 58 9.94 -0.57 -9.31
CA GLU A 58 10.92 -0.17 -10.32
C GLU A 58 10.81 1.32 -10.67
N GLU A 59 9.58 1.82 -10.86
CA GLU A 59 9.35 3.25 -11.08
C GLU A 59 9.76 4.09 -9.87
N ALA A 60 9.41 3.67 -8.66
CA ALA A 60 9.75 4.38 -7.44
C ALA A 60 11.27 4.44 -7.20
N ASP A 61 11.97 3.31 -7.36
CA ASP A 61 13.43 3.22 -7.21
C ASP A 61 14.14 4.13 -8.21
N ARG A 62 13.66 4.19 -9.46
CA ARG A 62 14.18 5.12 -10.48
C ARG A 62 14.03 6.58 -10.04
N VAL A 63 12.85 6.97 -9.57
CA VAL A 63 12.57 8.35 -9.14
C VAL A 63 13.42 8.72 -7.91
N ILE A 64 13.57 7.81 -6.95
CA ILE A 64 14.42 8.03 -5.78
C ILE A 64 15.86 8.27 -6.22
N ALA A 65 16.40 7.44 -7.12
CA ALA A 65 17.77 7.59 -7.64
C ALA A 65 17.98 8.93 -8.34
N GLU A 66 17.01 9.41 -9.13
CA GLU A 66 17.06 10.73 -9.77
C GLU A 66 17.13 11.87 -8.73
N VAL A 67 16.33 11.80 -7.66
CA VAL A 67 16.36 12.79 -6.59
C VAL A 67 17.67 12.73 -5.81
N GLN A 68 18.20 11.54 -5.55
CA GLN A 68 19.53 11.39 -4.91
C GLN A 68 20.62 12.04 -5.74
N ALA A 69 20.63 11.81 -7.06
CA ALA A 69 21.61 12.40 -7.98
C ALA A 69 21.49 13.93 -8.03
N ALA A 70 20.27 14.47 -8.07
CA ALA A 70 20.03 15.91 -8.12
C ALA A 70 20.37 16.64 -6.82
N THR A 71 20.17 15.98 -5.66
CA THR A 71 20.34 16.59 -4.33
C THR A 71 21.68 16.27 -3.67
N GLY A 72 22.45 15.31 -4.21
CA GLY A 72 23.65 14.79 -3.57
C GLY A 72 23.40 14.13 -2.20
N THR A 73 22.15 13.76 -1.92
CA THR A 73 21.74 13.23 -0.62
C THR A 73 21.50 11.73 -0.71
N ASP A 74 22.10 10.96 0.22
CA ASP A 74 21.79 9.53 0.36
C ASP A 74 20.37 9.37 0.94
N LEU A 75 19.46 8.76 0.19
CA LEU A 75 18.07 8.54 0.58
C LEU A 75 17.83 7.05 0.77
N LYS A 76 17.42 6.67 1.98
CA LYS A 76 17.03 5.30 2.33
C LYS A 76 15.55 5.26 2.61
N LEU A 77 14.76 5.06 1.57
CA LEU A 77 13.33 4.84 1.66
C LEU A 77 13.07 3.35 1.52
N THR A 78 12.16 2.81 2.32
CA THR A 78 11.71 1.43 2.17
C THR A 78 10.40 1.41 1.39
N ILE A 79 10.23 0.40 0.54
CA ILE A 79 9.00 0.17 -0.21
C ILE A 79 8.38 -1.14 0.26
N GLY A 80 7.15 -1.04 0.74
CA GLY A 80 6.35 -2.17 1.18
C GLY A 80 4.95 -2.13 0.57
N THR A 81 4.09 -3.01 1.06
CA THR A 81 2.73 -3.10 0.54
C THR A 81 1.71 -3.39 1.62
N MET A 82 0.48 -2.94 1.36
CA MET A 82 -0.65 -3.30 2.18
C MET A 82 -1.16 -4.70 1.81
N ILE A 83 -1.25 -5.58 2.81
CA ILE A 83 -1.92 -6.87 2.69
C ILE A 83 -3.40 -6.66 3.04
N GLU A 84 -4.18 -6.33 2.01
CA GLU A 84 -5.60 -5.98 2.16
C GLU A 84 -6.53 -6.70 1.18
N LEU A 85 -5.99 -7.60 0.36
CA LEU A 85 -6.74 -8.51 -0.49
C LEU A 85 -6.47 -9.96 -0.09
N PRO A 86 -7.47 -10.86 -0.12
CA PRO A 86 -7.26 -12.27 0.24
C PRO A 86 -6.20 -12.93 -0.64
N ARG A 87 -6.16 -12.57 -1.93
CA ARG A 87 -5.12 -13.05 -2.87
C ARG A 87 -3.71 -12.67 -2.38
N ALA A 88 -3.52 -11.45 -1.90
CA ALA A 88 -2.22 -10.99 -1.41
C ALA A 88 -1.76 -11.80 -0.18
N ALA A 89 -2.68 -12.11 0.72
CA ALA A 89 -2.39 -12.99 1.87
C ALA A 89 -2.03 -14.42 1.42
N LEU A 90 -2.78 -14.98 0.45
CA LEU A 90 -2.53 -16.33 -0.09
C LEU A 90 -1.20 -16.44 -0.84
N THR A 91 -0.76 -15.38 -1.51
CA THR A 91 0.51 -15.35 -2.26
C THR A 91 1.58 -14.52 -1.56
N ALA A 92 1.47 -14.32 -0.23
CA ALA A 92 2.34 -13.43 0.53
C ALA A 92 3.83 -13.80 0.42
N GLY A 93 4.14 -15.09 0.27
CA GLY A 93 5.52 -15.55 0.06
C GLY A 93 6.18 -14.92 -1.17
N GLN A 94 5.46 -14.82 -2.30
CA GLN A 94 5.97 -14.19 -3.51
C GLN A 94 6.05 -12.66 -3.36
N ILE A 95 5.03 -12.06 -2.73
CA ILE A 95 5.01 -10.61 -2.51
C ILE A 95 6.17 -10.17 -1.61
N ALA A 96 6.57 -11.01 -0.63
CA ALA A 96 7.69 -10.75 0.27
C ALA A 96 9.05 -10.69 -0.45
N GLU A 97 9.18 -11.25 -1.66
CA GLU A 97 10.40 -11.13 -2.47
C GLU A 97 10.60 -9.68 -2.97
N ALA A 98 9.50 -8.94 -3.16
CA ALA A 98 9.50 -7.57 -3.66
C ALA A 98 9.23 -6.51 -2.57
N ALA A 99 8.59 -6.87 -1.46
CA ALA A 99 8.23 -5.95 -0.38
C ALA A 99 9.25 -5.95 0.78
N GLN A 100 9.57 -4.78 1.32
CA GLN A 100 10.43 -4.65 2.51
C GLN A 100 9.65 -4.67 3.83
N PHE A 101 8.34 -4.46 3.78
CA PHE A 101 7.43 -4.59 4.92
C PHE A 101 6.00 -4.88 4.45
N PHE A 102 5.20 -5.43 5.36
CA PHE A 102 3.75 -5.58 5.19
C PHE A 102 3.01 -4.72 6.20
N SER A 103 1.91 -4.14 5.76
CA SER A 103 0.90 -3.53 6.63
C SER A 103 -0.45 -4.20 6.36
N PHE A 104 -1.12 -4.70 7.39
CA PHE A 104 -2.42 -5.35 7.19
C PHE A 104 -3.52 -4.30 7.17
N GLY A 105 -4.08 -4.07 5.99
CA GLY A 105 -5.28 -3.25 5.79
C GLY A 105 -6.52 -4.04 6.17
N THR A 106 -6.71 -4.30 7.47
CA THR A 106 -7.75 -5.23 7.96
C THR A 106 -9.17 -4.78 7.63
N ASN A 107 -9.42 -3.49 7.38
CA ASN A 107 -10.72 -3.01 6.91
C ASN A 107 -11.06 -3.62 5.55
N ASP A 108 -10.22 -3.36 4.54
CA ASP A 108 -10.42 -3.86 3.18
C ASP A 108 -10.29 -5.39 3.13
N LEU A 109 -9.40 -5.98 3.95
CA LEU A 109 -9.27 -7.43 4.07
C LEU A 109 -10.52 -8.09 4.68
N THR A 110 -11.08 -7.53 5.75
CA THR A 110 -12.31 -8.06 6.39
C THR A 110 -13.47 -7.99 5.40
N GLN A 111 -13.63 -6.85 4.72
CA GLN A 111 -14.67 -6.68 3.72
C GLN A 111 -14.57 -7.71 2.60
N THR A 112 -13.37 -7.97 2.10
CA THR A 112 -13.16 -8.90 0.99
C THR A 112 -13.18 -10.37 1.40
N VAL A 113 -12.74 -10.71 2.61
CA VAL A 113 -12.82 -12.08 3.17
C VAL A 113 -14.27 -12.46 3.48
N TRP A 114 -15.04 -11.55 4.08
CA TRP A 114 -16.45 -11.80 4.36
C TRP A 114 -17.37 -11.61 3.15
N GLY A 115 -16.90 -10.89 2.12
CA GLY A 115 -17.76 -10.45 1.02
C GLY A 115 -18.75 -9.36 1.44
N PHE A 116 -18.39 -8.55 2.44
CA PHE A 116 -19.23 -7.48 2.97
C PHE A 116 -18.81 -6.11 2.44
N SER A 117 -19.78 -5.38 1.92
CA SER A 117 -19.66 -3.94 1.78
C SER A 117 -19.88 -3.31 3.15
N ARG A 118 -18.90 -2.57 3.65
CA ARG A 118 -18.97 -1.89 4.95
C ARG A 118 -20.13 -0.89 4.99
N ASP A 119 -20.35 -0.16 3.90
CA ASP A 119 -21.41 0.84 3.81
C ASP A 119 -22.81 0.20 3.89
N ASP A 120 -22.93 -1.08 3.50
CA ASP A 120 -24.21 -1.78 3.44
C ASP A 120 -24.44 -2.69 4.65
N VAL A 121 -23.39 -3.28 5.23
CA VAL A 121 -23.52 -4.35 6.24
C VAL A 121 -24.16 -3.86 7.53
N GLU A 122 -23.74 -2.69 8.04
CA GLU A 122 -24.22 -2.15 9.32
C GLU A 122 -25.72 -1.84 9.28
N ALA A 123 -26.20 -1.29 8.16
CA ALA A 123 -27.60 -0.90 8.00
C ALA A 123 -28.54 -2.04 7.60
N SER A 124 -28.00 -3.20 7.19
CA SER A 124 -28.80 -4.28 6.60
C SER A 124 -29.04 -5.45 7.56
N PHE A 125 -28.00 -6.22 7.90
CA PHE A 125 -28.15 -7.51 8.58
C PHE A 125 -27.20 -7.72 9.75
N PHE A 126 -26.34 -6.74 10.07
CA PHE A 126 -25.33 -6.88 11.11
C PHE A 126 -25.92 -7.25 12.48
N THR A 127 -26.96 -6.53 12.93
CA THR A 127 -27.67 -6.84 14.19
C THR A 127 -28.26 -8.24 14.20
N ALA A 128 -28.89 -8.67 13.09
CA ALA A 128 -29.47 -10.00 12.99
C ALA A 128 -28.40 -11.11 13.05
N TYR A 129 -27.20 -10.87 12.52
CA TYR A 129 -26.08 -11.80 12.63
C TYR A 129 -25.54 -11.89 14.06
N LEU A 130 -25.48 -10.77 14.79
CA LEU A 130 -25.11 -10.75 16.21
C LEU A 130 -26.14 -11.49 17.07
N GLU A 131 -27.43 -11.20 16.91
CA GLU A 131 -28.51 -11.84 17.67
C GLU A 131 -28.57 -13.36 17.45
N LYS A 132 -28.23 -13.82 16.24
CA LYS A 132 -28.13 -15.24 15.90
C LYS A 132 -26.83 -15.90 16.36
N GLY A 133 -25.89 -15.15 16.93
CA GLY A 133 -24.58 -15.63 17.33
C GLY A 133 -23.68 -16.05 16.17
N ILE A 134 -23.94 -15.55 14.95
CA ILE A 134 -23.11 -15.84 13.77
C ILE A 134 -21.78 -15.08 13.88
N PHE A 135 -21.85 -13.81 14.26
CA PHE A 135 -20.65 -13.09 14.68
C PHE A 135 -20.36 -13.44 16.14
N GLY A 136 -19.20 -14.05 16.38
CA GLY A 136 -18.69 -14.19 17.73
C GLY A 136 -18.17 -12.85 18.26
N VAL A 137 -18.25 -12.66 19.57
CA VAL A 137 -17.38 -11.70 20.26
C VAL A 137 -16.00 -12.34 20.32
N SER A 138 -15.06 -11.83 19.52
CA SER A 138 -13.63 -12.15 19.62
C SER A 138 -12.96 -11.24 20.62
#